data_AF-A0A5S9MEP1-F1
#
_entry.id   AF-A0A5S9MEP1-F1
#
_cell.length_a   1.000
_cell.length_b   1.000
_cell.length_c   1.000
_cell.angle_alpha   90.00
_cell.angle_beta   90.00
_cell.angle_gamma   90.00
#
_symmetry.space_group_name_H-M   'P 1'
#
loop_
_entity.id
_entity.type
_entity.pdbx_description
1 polymer ?
#
loop_
_entity_poly.entity_id
_entity_poly.type
_entity_poly.pdbx_seq_one_letter_code
_entity_poly.pdbx_strand_id
1 'polypeptide(L)'
;MLTKEWRILTINPGSTSTKIGVFHNERSIFETTLRHTDEELKQFPHIIDQFSFRKETILKTLHEQGMNISKFDAVCARARSPSSD
;
A
#
# COMPACT_ATOMS: atom_id res chain seq x y z
N MET A 1 2.79 29.02 -16.17
CA MET A 1 1.82 27.90 -16.09
C MET A 1 1.99 27.26 -14.72
N LEU A 2 0.94 27.12 -13.93
CA LEU A 2 1.01 26.32 -12.70
C LEU A 2 1.04 24.84 -13.12
N THR A 3 2.15 24.17 -12.86
CA THR A 3 2.22 22.71 -13.04
C THR A 3 1.37 22.07 -11.95
N LYS A 4 0.33 21.32 -12.36
CA LYS A 4 -0.47 20.55 -11.41
C LYS A 4 0.43 19.53 -10.72
N GLU A 5 0.37 19.48 -9.40
CA GLU A 5 1.04 18.47 -8.59
C GLU A 5 0.08 17.30 -8.38
N TRP A 6 0.46 16.10 -8.81
CA TRP A 6 -0.31 14.88 -8.64
C TRP A 6 0.17 14.13 -7.41
N ARG A 7 -0.74 13.78 -6.51
CA ARG A 7 -0.45 12.96 -5.34
C ARG A 7 -0.80 11.51 -5.62
N ILE A 8 0.21 10.64 -5.65
CA ILE A 8 0.09 9.24 -6.07
C ILE A 8 0.43 8.33 -4.90
N LEU A 9 -0.42 7.36 -4.62
CA LEU A 9 -0.12 6.24 -3.71
C LEU A 9 0.35 5.04 -4.52
N THR A 10 1.49 4.47 -4.15
CA THR A 10 2.00 3.20 -4.68
C THR A 10 1.91 2.13 -3.62
N ILE A 11 1.47 0.93 -4.01
CA ILE A 11 1.30 -0.22 -3.11
C ILE A 11 1.99 -1.43 -3.73
N ASN A 12 2.97 -1.98 -3.04
CA ASN A 12 3.70 -3.16 -3.46
C ASN A 12 3.52 -4.28 -2.43
N PRO A 13 2.50 -5.13 -2.57
CA PRO A 13 2.33 -6.30 -1.71
C PRO A 13 3.41 -7.35 -2.00
N GLY A 14 4.08 -7.80 -0.95
CA GLY A 14 4.94 -8.98 -0.91
C GLY A 14 4.33 -10.09 -0.03
N SER A 15 5.01 -11.24 0.05
CA SER A 15 4.55 -12.39 0.86
C SER A 15 4.41 -12.01 2.34
N THR A 16 5.48 -11.48 2.94
CA THR A 16 5.54 -11.13 4.38
C THR A 16 5.61 -9.63 4.64
N SER A 17 5.39 -8.81 3.60
CA SER A 17 5.43 -7.35 3.74
C SER A 17 4.53 -6.66 2.73
N THR A 18 4.32 -5.37 2.93
CA THR A 18 3.70 -4.48 1.96
C THR A 18 4.43 -3.16 2.01
N LYS A 19 5.15 -2.83 0.93
CA LYS A 19 5.77 -1.51 0.80
C LYS A 19 4.73 -0.55 0.26
N ILE A 20 4.63 0.63 0.86
CA ILE A 20 3.83 1.73 0.34
C ILE A 20 4.70 2.97 0.15
N GLY A 21 4.36 3.78 -0.84
CA GLY A 21 5.03 5.04 -1.11
C GLY A 21 4.06 6.11 -1.58
N VAL A 22 4.23 7.34 -1.13
CA VAL A 22 3.44 8.51 -1.52
C VAL A 22 4.33 9.48 -2.24
N PHE A 23 3.91 9.85 -3.46
CA PHE A 23 4.69 10.66 -4.38
C PHE A 23 3.91 11.92 -4.76
N HIS A 24 4.62 13.03 -4.87
CA HIS A 24 4.16 14.23 -5.57
C HIS A 24 4.88 14.27 -6.90
N ASN A 25 4.18 13.94 -7.99
CA ASN A 25 4.78 13.69 -9.29
C ASN A 25 5.94 12.67 -9.17
N GLU A 26 7.17 13.08 -9.44
CA GLU A 26 8.38 12.23 -9.39
C GLU A 26 9.06 12.24 -8.00
N ARG A 27 8.60 13.10 -7.08
CA ARG A 27 9.22 13.26 -5.76
C ARG A 27 8.58 12.33 -4.74
N SER A 28 9.38 11.47 -4.12
CA SER A 28 8.98 10.69 -2.94
C SER A 28 8.78 11.62 -1.73
N ILE A 29 7.59 11.56 -1.13
CA ILE A 29 7.22 12.31 0.07
C ILE A 29 7.26 11.42 1.30
N PHE A 30 6.93 10.14 1.13
CA PHE A 30 6.92 9.15 2.20
C PHE A 30 7.03 7.76 1.62
N GLU A 31 7.85 6.93 2.24
CA GLU A 31 7.93 5.51 1.95
C GLU A 31 8.05 4.74 3.26
N THR A 32 7.35 3.61 3.33
CA THR A 32 7.49 2.68 4.45
C THR A 32 7.25 1.26 4.03
N THR A 33 7.75 0.32 4.82
CA THR A 33 7.50 -1.11 4.66
C THR A 33 6.71 -1.62 5.86
N LEU A 34 5.47 -2.01 5.60
CA LEU A 34 4.63 -2.69 6.56
C LEU A 34 5.06 -4.16 6.58
N ARG A 35 5.53 -4.65 7.73
CA ARG A 35 5.90 -6.05 7.90
C ARG A 35 4.74 -6.78 8.55
N HIS A 36 4.47 -7.97 8.05
CA HIS A 36 3.44 -8.87 8.57
C HIS A 36 4.15 -10.07 9.16
N THR A 37 3.89 -10.40 10.43
CA THR A 37 4.50 -11.56 11.06
C THR A 37 3.87 -12.85 10.54
N ASP A 38 4.57 -13.97 10.69
CA ASP A 38 4.00 -15.27 10.31
C ASP A 38 2.75 -15.58 11.15
N GLU A 39 2.72 -15.17 12.41
CA GLU A 39 1.56 -15.33 13.29
C GLU A 39 0.35 -14.54 12.78
N GLU A 40 0.55 -13.30 12.33
CA GLU A 40 -0.49 -12.47 11.72
C GLU A 40 -0.97 -13.01 10.38
N LEU A 41 -0.13 -13.73 9.63
CA LEU A 41 -0.53 -14.28 8.33
C LEU A 41 -1.19 -15.65 8.44
N LYS A 42 -0.78 -16.48 9.42
CA LYS A 42 -1.31 -17.83 9.65
C LYS A 42 -2.79 -17.86 10.04
N GLN A 43 -3.36 -16.75 10.49
CA GLN A 43 -4.80 -16.62 10.75
C GLN A 43 -5.65 -16.60 9.46
N PHE A 44 -5.04 -16.44 8.28
CA PHE A 44 -5.74 -16.38 7.00
C PHE A 44 -5.58 -17.70 6.21
N PRO A 45 -6.66 -18.46 5.97
CA PRO A 45 -6.60 -19.73 5.23
C PRO A 45 -6.09 -19.57 3.79
N HIS A 46 -6.49 -18.48 3.13
CA HIS A 46 -6.07 -18.17 1.77
C HIS A 46 -5.44 -16.78 1.66
N ILE A 47 -4.60 -16.58 0.64
CA ILE A 47 -3.96 -15.28 0.38
C ILE A 47 -5.00 -14.17 0.15
N ILE A 48 -6.12 -14.51 -0.51
CA ILE A 48 -7.20 -13.56 -0.79
C ILE A 48 -7.85 -13.04 0.50
N ASP A 49 -7.88 -13.85 1.56
CA ASP A 49 -8.45 -13.46 2.86
C ASP A 49 -7.61 -12.38 3.56
N GLN A 50 -6.34 -12.25 3.19
CA GLN A 50 -5.44 -11.21 3.72
C GLN A 50 -5.76 -9.80 3.16
N PHE A 51 -6.63 -9.69 2.15
CA PHE A 51 -6.91 -8.42 1.47
C PHE A 51 -7.37 -7.33 2.46
N SER A 52 -8.37 -7.62 3.29
CA SER A 52 -8.93 -6.65 4.24
C SER A 52 -7.90 -6.25 5.29
N PHE A 53 -7.20 -7.22 5.86
CA PHE A 53 -6.11 -6.97 6.82
C PHE A 53 -5.06 -6.03 6.25
N ARG A 54 -4.50 -6.34 5.07
CA ARG A 54 -3.47 -5.50 4.44
C ARG A 54 -3.98 -4.12 4.10
N LYS A 55 -5.22 -4.00 3.61
CA LYS A 55 -5.85 -2.71 3.33
C LYS A 55 -5.96 -1.86 4.60
N GLU A 56 -6.44 -2.45 5.69
CA GLU A 56 -6.57 -1.75 6.98
C GLU A 56 -5.22 -1.29 7.52
N THR A 57 -4.18 -2.14 7.44
CA THR A 57 -2.82 -1.73 7.86
C THR A 57 -2.34 -0.51 7.07
N ILE A 58 -2.54 -0.49 5.74
CA ILE A 58 -2.16 0.65 4.89
C ILE A 58 -2.93 1.91 5.28
N LEU A 59 -4.25 1.81 5.42
CA LEU A 59 -5.10 2.95 5.76
C LEU A 59 -4.75 3.54 7.12
N LYS A 60 -4.51 2.68 8.11
CA LYS A 60 -4.07 3.08 9.45
C LYS A 60 -2.73 3.82 9.38
N THR A 61 -1.74 3.27 8.68
CA THR A 61 -0.44 3.93 8.54
C THR A 61 -0.54 5.28 7.83
N LEU A 62 -1.34 5.39 6.76
CA LEU A 62 -1.56 6.67 6.08
C LEU A 62 -2.22 7.69 7.01
N HIS A 63 -3.23 7.27 7.77
CA HIS A 63 -3.90 8.13 8.75
C HIS A 63 -2.95 8.61 9.86
N GLU A 64 -2.13 7.72 10.42
CA GLU A 64 -1.12 8.05 11.44
C GLU A 64 -0.07 9.04 10.92
N GLN A 65 0.25 9.01 9.62
CA GLN A 65 1.13 9.99 8.97
C GLN A 65 0.40 11.27 8.52
N GLY A 66 -0.86 11.47 8.94
CA GLY A 66 -1.65 12.64 8.57
C GLY A 66 -2.04 12.70 7.09
N MET A 67 -2.02 11.57 6.38
CA MET A 67 -2.31 11.52 4.95
C MET A 67 -3.78 11.23 4.70
N ASN A 68 -4.50 12.25 4.24
CA ASN A 68 -5.89 12.10 3.85
C ASN A 68 -6.03 11.38 2.50
N ILE A 69 -6.67 10.21 2.50
CA ILE A 69 -6.84 9.38 1.31
C ILE A 69 -7.67 10.05 0.20
N SER A 70 -8.57 10.97 0.54
CA SER A 70 -9.38 11.72 -0.44
C SER A 70 -8.57 12.72 -1.26
N LYS A 71 -7.30 12.95 -0.90
CA LYS A 71 -6.40 13.88 -1.59
C LYS A 71 -5.45 13.18 -2.56
N PHE A 72 -5.52 11.85 -2.70
CA PHE A 72 -4.79 11.16 -3.75
C PHE A 72 -5.51 11.30 -5.09
N ASP A 73 -4.75 11.61 -6.13
CA ASP A 73 -5.26 11.65 -7.50
C ASP A 73 -5.23 10.26 -8.14
N ALA A 74 -4.31 9.39 -7.70
CA ALA A 74 -4.16 8.04 -8.24
C ALA A 74 -3.61 7.05 -7.20
N VAL A 75 -3.95 5.77 -7.40
CA VAL A 75 -3.39 4.64 -6.66
C VAL A 75 -2.88 3.61 -7.68
N CYS A 76 -1.63 3.18 -7.54
CA CYS A 76 -1.03 2.13 -8.35
C CYS A 76 -0.60 0.98 -7.45
N ALA A 77 -0.90 -0.25 -7.86
CA ALA A 77 -0.52 -1.44 -7.11
C ALA A 77 0.23 -2.45 -7.99
N ARG A 78 1.25 -3.11 -7.43
CA ARG A 78 1.91 -4.23 -8.13
C ARG A 78 0.93 -5.40 -8.24
N ALA A 79 0.60 -5.78 -9.47
CA ALA A 79 -0.08 -7.03 -9.74
C ALA A 79 0.90 -8.21 -9.57
N ARG A 80 0.42 -9.29 -8.97
CA ARG A 80 1.14 -10.57 -8.97
C ARG A 80 0.64 -11.37 -10.17
N SER A 81 1.56 -11.99 -10.92
CA SER A 81 1.18 -12.97 -11.93
C SER A 81 0.38 -14.08 -11.23
N PRO A 82 -0.72 -14.58 -11.80
CA PRO A 82 -1.32 -15.81 -11.31
C PRO A 82 -0.26 -16.91 -11.44
N SER A 83 0.40 -17.23 -10.34
CA SER A 83 1.15 -18.47 -10.23
C SER A 83 0.11 -19.56 -10.01
N SER A 84 0.12 -20.55 -10.88
CA SER A 84 -0.67 -21.78 -10.80
C SER A 84 -0.28 -22.58 -9.57
N ASP A 85 -0.81 -22.21 -8.42
CA ASP A 85 -0.92 -23.06 -7.23
C ASP A 85 -2.36 -22.95 -6.71
#